data_AF-A0A8T0BLF2-F1
#
_entry.id   AF-A0A8T0BLF2-F1
#
_cell.length_a   1.000
_cell.length_b   1.000
_cell.length_c   1.000
_cell.angle_alpha   90.00
_cell.angle_beta   90.00
_cell.angle_gamma   90.00
#
_symmetry.space_group_name_H-M   'P 1'
#
loop_
_entity.id
_entity.type
_entity.pdbx_description
1 polymer ?
#
loop_
_entity_poly.entity_id
_entity_poly.type
_entity_poly.pdbx_seq_one_letter_code
_entity_poly.pdbx_strand_id
1 'polypeptide(L)'
;MEDQPAAASGLVEDQPAAMSELCLKAEGSAERMLFVVSFMNLLDLMPVKLHISSGLLQLAPFLRSAIFVHPAFAMEPPGNIHNAITSTLKSFLEDSSLRFLENSWYGYDLCPATWNYIFSLDLLCAQLGWTWTITNIIRKDLWLILNTWLRQARTEQTPFRDVCVAAVFRLLGRLGQLGLKENMLMSLENLAKSINQFGMQNFSKGMPWEVQLSVIYATHDLAPSNPEAALKTLESWRKNSTQPVPPAVIKCITQISFLCHQTKSQNSKKLL
;
A
#
# COMPACT_ATOMS: atom_id res chain seq x y z
N MET A 1 -35.17 48.74 -26.96
CA MET A 1 -36.31 47.88 -27.33
C MET A 1 -35.76 46.83 -28.28
N GLU A 2 -34.91 45.92 -27.77
CA GLU A 2 -35.28 44.68 -27.05
C GLU A 2 -36.23 43.83 -27.90
N ASP A 3 -35.78 42.65 -28.35
CA ASP A 3 -35.97 41.42 -27.57
C ASP A 3 -35.17 40.22 -28.11
N GLN A 4 -34.59 39.43 -27.19
CA GLN A 4 -34.18 38.03 -27.36
C GLN A 4 -35.43 37.12 -27.31
N PRO A 5 -35.42 35.85 -27.80
CA PRO A 5 -35.01 34.67 -26.99
C PRO A 5 -34.47 33.52 -27.89
N ALA A 6 -34.09 32.29 -27.50
CA ALA A 6 -34.07 31.51 -26.26
C ALA A 6 -32.91 30.49 -26.34
N ALA A 7 -32.29 30.19 -25.19
CA ALA A 7 -31.29 29.14 -25.02
C ALA A 7 -31.94 27.74 -25.04
N ALA A 8 -31.32 26.78 -25.74
CA ALA A 8 -31.62 25.36 -25.60
C ALA A 8 -30.52 24.70 -24.74
N SER A 9 -30.79 24.56 -23.46
CA SER A 9 -30.09 23.71 -22.51
C SER A 9 -30.50 22.25 -22.74
N GLY A 10 -29.60 21.45 -23.31
CA GLY A 10 -29.70 19.99 -23.38
C GLY A 10 -28.75 19.35 -22.37
N LEU A 11 -29.36 18.73 -21.36
CA LEU A 11 -28.77 18.10 -20.18
C LEU A 11 -27.62 17.12 -20.48
N VAL A 12 -26.46 17.36 -19.85
CA VAL A 12 -25.47 16.33 -19.51
C VAL A 12 -25.62 16.09 -18.01
N GLU A 13 -26.50 15.16 -17.64
CA GLU A 13 -26.73 14.80 -16.25
C GLU A 13 -27.03 13.30 -16.16
N ASP A 14 -26.05 12.46 -16.52
CA ASP A 14 -26.20 10.99 -16.41
C ASP A 14 -24.89 10.24 -16.05
N GLN A 15 -23.89 10.95 -15.52
CA GLN A 15 -22.64 10.33 -15.04
C GLN A 15 -22.62 9.79 -13.60
N PRO A 16 -23.44 10.24 -12.62
CA PRO A 16 -23.31 9.75 -11.24
C PRO A 16 -23.97 8.37 -11.01
N ALA A 17 -24.94 7.97 -11.84
CA ALA A 17 -25.64 6.70 -11.69
C ALA A 17 -24.78 5.49 -12.13
N ALA A 18 -24.04 5.62 -13.24
CA ALA A 18 -23.18 4.56 -13.76
C ALA A 18 -21.99 4.21 -12.83
N MET A 19 -21.46 5.21 -12.10
CA MET A 19 -20.41 5.00 -11.10
C MET A 19 -20.91 4.27 -9.85
N SER A 20 -22.17 4.51 -9.47
CA SER A 20 -22.79 3.87 -8.32
C SER A 20 -23.03 2.37 -8.56
N GLU A 21 -23.34 1.99 -9.80
CA GLU A 21 -23.58 0.60 -10.19
C GLU A 21 -22.28 -0.22 -10.34
N LEU A 22 -21.16 0.42 -10.74
CA LEU A 22 -19.82 -0.17 -10.72
C LEU A 22 -19.29 -0.41 -9.30
N CYS A 23 -19.66 0.45 -8.34
CA CYS A 23 -19.31 0.30 -6.92
C CYS A 23 -19.90 -0.97 -6.28
N LEU A 24 -21.11 -1.36 -6.68
CA LEU A 24 -21.83 -2.52 -6.13
C LEU A 24 -21.37 -3.86 -6.72
N LYS A 25 -20.67 -3.87 -7.86
CA LYS A 25 -20.18 -5.08 -8.55
C LYS A 25 -18.72 -5.45 -8.24
N ALA A 26 -18.01 -4.65 -7.43
CA ALA A 26 -16.60 -4.88 -7.11
C ALA A 26 -16.40 -5.95 -6.01
N GLU A 27 -16.39 -7.21 -6.42
CA GLU A 27 -16.27 -8.37 -5.51
C GLU A 27 -14.80 -8.74 -5.18
N GLY A 28 -13.81 -8.13 -5.84
CA GLY A 28 -12.38 -8.44 -5.66
C GLY A 28 -11.52 -7.38 -4.95
N SER A 29 -10.55 -7.82 -4.13
CA SER A 29 -9.53 -6.98 -3.44
C SER A 29 -8.76 -6.03 -4.39
N ALA A 30 -8.51 -6.46 -5.63
CA ALA A 30 -7.82 -5.67 -6.66
C ALA A 30 -8.68 -4.53 -7.25
N GLU A 31 -10.00 -4.70 -7.33
CA GLU A 31 -10.93 -3.67 -7.81
C GLU A 31 -11.16 -2.61 -6.73
N ARG A 32 -11.12 -3.02 -5.46
CA ARG A 32 -11.08 -2.11 -4.30
C ARG A 32 -9.79 -1.29 -4.25
N MET A 33 -8.64 -1.87 -4.65
CA MET A 33 -7.37 -1.12 -4.80
C MET A 33 -7.43 -0.10 -5.93
N LEU A 34 -8.02 -0.44 -7.09
CA LEU A 34 -8.23 0.52 -8.18
C LEU A 34 -9.17 1.65 -7.76
N PHE A 35 -10.19 1.36 -6.95
CA PHE A 35 -11.08 2.39 -6.42
C PHE A 35 -10.37 3.33 -5.45
N VAL A 36 -9.53 2.84 -4.53
CA VAL A 36 -8.77 3.70 -3.61
C VAL A 36 -7.72 4.54 -4.35
N VAL A 37 -7.04 3.97 -5.36
CA VAL A 37 -6.08 4.72 -6.17
C VAL A 37 -6.79 5.75 -7.07
N SER A 38 -7.91 5.39 -7.71
CA SER A 38 -8.72 6.33 -8.51
C SER A 38 -9.39 7.41 -7.66
N PHE A 39 -9.85 7.09 -6.44
CA PHE A 39 -10.45 8.04 -5.50
C PHE A 39 -9.42 9.02 -4.93
N MET A 40 -8.20 8.55 -4.67
CA MET A 40 -7.08 9.43 -4.27
C MET A 40 -6.62 10.33 -5.42
N ASN A 41 -6.57 9.81 -6.66
CA ASN A 41 -6.31 10.64 -7.85
C ASN A 41 -7.46 11.64 -8.14
N LEU A 42 -8.70 11.35 -7.72
CA LEU A 42 -9.85 12.26 -7.85
C LEU A 42 -9.80 13.39 -6.81
N LEU A 43 -9.25 13.13 -5.62
CA LEU A 43 -9.00 14.14 -4.58
C LEU A 43 -7.89 15.13 -4.99
N ASP A 44 -6.92 14.68 -5.80
CA ASP A 44 -5.84 15.52 -6.34
C ASP A 44 -6.31 16.53 -7.41
N LEU A 45 -7.54 16.41 -7.93
CA LEU A 45 -8.12 17.31 -8.93
C LEU A 45 -9.04 18.41 -8.37
N MET A 46 -9.31 18.43 -7.05
CA MET A 46 -10.19 19.44 -6.46
C MET A 46 -9.42 20.44 -5.60
N PRO A 47 -9.54 21.77 -5.85
CA PRO A 47 -9.04 22.76 -4.92
C PRO A 47 -9.78 22.62 -3.59
N VAL A 48 -9.03 22.65 -2.49
CA VAL A 48 -9.48 22.49 -1.11
C VAL A 48 -10.59 23.49 -0.77
N LYS A 49 -11.83 23.09 -1.03
CA LYS A 49 -13.08 23.56 -0.42
C LYS A 49 -14.23 22.81 -1.08
N LEU A 50 -14.59 21.64 -0.54
CA LEU A 50 -15.94 21.15 -0.76
C LEU A 50 -16.58 20.72 0.54
N HIS A 51 -17.67 21.41 0.84
CA HIS A 51 -18.74 20.96 1.73
C HIS A 51 -19.02 19.48 1.47
N ILE A 52 -19.18 18.74 2.57
CA ILE A 52 -19.53 17.31 2.59
C ILE A 52 -20.86 17.16 1.83
N SER A 53 -20.80 16.74 0.57
CA SER A 53 -21.97 16.33 -0.21
C SER A 53 -22.11 14.81 -0.17
N SER A 54 -23.33 14.37 -0.43
CA SER A 54 -23.93 13.04 -0.22
C SER A 54 -23.19 11.83 -0.81
N GLY A 55 -22.11 12.00 -1.57
CA GLY A 55 -21.27 10.89 -2.07
C GLY A 55 -20.41 10.23 -0.99
N LEU A 56 -19.99 10.96 0.05
CA LEU A 56 -19.22 10.44 1.19
C LEU A 56 -20.02 9.47 2.07
N LEU A 57 -21.35 9.54 2.02
CA LEU A 57 -22.26 8.67 2.77
C LEU A 57 -22.35 7.24 2.21
N GLN A 58 -22.00 7.02 0.94
CA GLN A 58 -21.99 5.67 0.35
C GLN A 58 -20.69 4.89 0.63
N LEU A 59 -19.61 5.59 1.00
CA LEU A 59 -18.33 4.98 1.43
C LEU A 59 -18.31 4.61 2.93
N ALA A 60 -19.39 4.94 3.64
CA ALA A 60 -19.56 4.71 5.06
C ALA A 60 -19.38 3.24 5.50
N PRO A 61 -19.70 2.17 4.74
CA PRO A 61 -19.51 0.80 5.21
C PRO A 61 -18.03 0.39 5.30
N PHE A 62 -17.22 0.80 4.33
CA PHE A 62 -15.79 0.48 4.26
C PHE A 62 -14.99 1.27 5.30
N LEU A 63 -15.25 2.58 5.39
CA LEU A 63 -14.67 3.40 6.44
C LEU A 63 -15.17 2.96 7.82
N ARG A 64 -16.45 2.54 7.97
CA ARG A 64 -16.93 1.93 9.21
C ARG A 64 -16.12 0.72 9.61
N SER A 65 -15.82 -0.20 8.69
CA SER A 65 -15.04 -1.40 9.07
C SER A 65 -13.61 -1.08 9.54
N ALA A 66 -12.97 -0.05 8.97
CA ALA A 66 -11.66 0.40 9.44
C ALA A 66 -11.74 1.18 10.77
N ILE A 67 -12.84 1.90 11.01
CA ILE A 67 -13.10 2.68 12.22
C ILE A 67 -13.58 1.79 13.39
N PHE A 68 -14.30 0.70 13.13
CA PHE A 68 -14.91 -0.15 14.18
C PHE A 68 -13.96 -1.20 14.79
N VAL A 69 -12.82 -1.48 14.15
CA VAL A 69 -11.93 -2.57 14.60
C VAL A 69 -10.96 -2.12 15.70
N HIS A 70 -10.79 -0.82 15.94
CA HIS A 70 -9.88 -0.32 16.98
C HIS A 70 -10.60 0.51 18.05
N PRO A 71 -10.47 0.17 19.35
CA PRO A 71 -10.98 0.98 20.47
C PRO A 71 -10.41 2.41 20.52
N ALA A 72 -9.36 2.70 19.74
CA ALA A 72 -8.71 4.01 19.69
C ALA A 72 -9.55 5.09 18.99
N PHE A 73 -10.58 4.72 18.23
CA PHE A 73 -11.49 5.66 17.58
C PHE A 73 -12.84 5.84 18.30
N ALA A 74 -13.06 5.10 19.39
CA ALA A 74 -14.24 5.25 20.23
C ALA A 74 -14.01 6.39 21.25
N MET A 75 -14.51 7.57 20.92
CA MET A 75 -14.76 8.70 21.82
C MET A 75 -13.71 8.98 22.90
N GLU A 76 -12.60 9.64 22.53
CA GLU A 76 -11.85 10.56 23.40
C GLU A 76 -11.08 11.54 22.48
N PRO A 77 -10.84 12.81 22.90
CA PRO A 77 -10.05 13.79 22.12
C PRO A 77 -8.69 13.18 21.78
N PRO A 78 -8.00 13.57 20.69
CA PRO A 78 -6.91 12.78 20.14
C PRO A 78 -5.82 12.59 21.19
N GLY A 79 -5.82 11.43 21.82
CA GLY A 79 -4.64 10.91 22.48
C GLY A 79 -3.52 10.99 21.45
N ASN A 80 -2.35 11.45 21.90
CA ASN A 80 -1.15 11.65 21.09
C ASN A 80 -1.08 10.62 19.94
N ILE A 81 -1.08 11.05 18.67
CA ILE A 81 -1.10 10.16 17.49
C ILE A 81 0.01 9.11 17.58
N HIS A 82 1.16 9.47 18.18
CA HIS A 82 2.23 8.52 18.47
C HIS A 82 1.79 7.37 19.39
N ASN A 83 1.00 7.64 20.42
CA ASN A 83 0.42 6.62 21.31
C ASN A 83 -0.58 5.74 20.55
N ALA A 84 -1.37 6.32 19.65
CA ALA A 84 -2.28 5.55 18.80
C ALA A 84 -1.50 4.60 17.89
N ILE A 85 -0.41 5.07 17.26
CA ILE A 85 0.48 4.24 16.43
C ILE A 85 1.11 3.13 17.27
N THR A 86 1.68 3.47 18.42
CA THR A 86 2.35 2.51 19.32
C THR A 86 1.38 1.43 19.81
N SER A 87 0.18 1.83 20.23
CA SER A 87 -0.89 0.93 20.67
C SER A 87 -1.38 0.02 19.53
N THR A 88 -1.52 0.58 18.33
CA THR A 88 -1.92 -0.18 17.14
C THR A 88 -0.86 -1.20 16.74
N LEU A 89 0.43 -0.82 16.74
CA LEU A 89 1.55 -1.72 16.49
C LEU A 89 1.60 -2.86 17.51
N LYS A 90 1.43 -2.55 18.81
CA LYS A 90 1.39 -3.56 19.86
C LYS A 90 0.25 -4.56 19.65
N SER A 91 -0.96 -4.05 19.43
CA SER A 91 -2.16 -4.87 19.18
C SER A 91 -1.97 -5.76 17.95
N PHE A 92 -1.42 -5.20 16.88
CA PHE A 92 -1.08 -5.93 15.66
C PHE A 92 -0.12 -7.11 15.89
N LEU A 93 0.90 -6.93 16.73
CA LEU A 93 1.89 -7.99 17.00
C LEU A 93 1.30 -9.10 17.89
N GLU A 94 0.45 -8.73 18.86
CA GLU A 94 -0.18 -9.63 19.83
C GLU A 94 -1.42 -10.38 19.27
N ASP A 95 -2.01 -9.93 18.17
CA ASP A 95 -3.26 -10.50 17.64
C ASP A 95 -3.07 -11.92 17.07
N SER A 96 -3.41 -12.93 17.87
CA SER A 96 -3.33 -14.34 17.48
C SER A 96 -4.20 -14.73 16.26
N SER A 97 -5.18 -13.91 15.87
CA SER A 97 -6.12 -14.21 14.78
C SER A 97 -5.55 -13.99 13.37
N LEU A 98 -4.44 -13.27 13.26
CA LEU A 98 -3.78 -12.96 11.98
C LEU A 98 -3.29 -14.24 11.30
N ARG A 99 -3.60 -14.37 10.00
CA ARG A 99 -3.25 -15.54 9.18
C ARG A 99 -3.08 -15.17 7.72
N PHE A 100 -2.38 -16.04 6.98
CA PHE A 100 -2.35 -15.99 5.52
C PHE A 100 -3.64 -16.60 4.94
N LEU A 101 -4.05 -16.07 3.80
CA LEU A 101 -5.16 -16.58 3.00
C LEU A 101 -4.65 -16.90 1.60
N GLU A 102 -4.98 -18.08 1.09
CA GLU A 102 -4.70 -18.42 -0.29
C GLU A 102 -5.52 -17.54 -1.24
N ASN A 103 -4.88 -17.12 -2.33
CA ASN A 103 -5.49 -16.27 -3.33
C ASN A 103 -4.98 -16.64 -4.72
N SER A 104 -5.89 -16.90 -5.66
CA SER A 104 -5.51 -17.32 -7.03
C SER A 104 -4.72 -16.25 -7.80
N TRP A 105 -4.93 -14.97 -7.49
CA TRP A 105 -4.26 -13.86 -8.15
C TRP A 105 -2.93 -13.47 -7.48
N TYR A 106 -2.94 -13.40 -6.15
CA TYR A 106 -1.79 -12.96 -5.33
C TYR A 106 -0.92 -14.13 -4.81
N GLY A 107 -1.33 -15.38 -4.99
CA GLY A 107 -0.72 -16.56 -4.36
C GLY A 107 -1.15 -16.68 -2.91
N TYR A 108 -0.58 -15.84 -2.04
CA TYR A 108 -0.98 -15.69 -0.65
C TYR A 108 -1.17 -14.22 -0.33
N ASP A 109 -2.26 -13.90 0.36
CA ASP A 109 -2.58 -12.56 0.85
C ASP A 109 -2.77 -12.57 2.36
N LEU A 110 -2.81 -11.39 2.96
CA LEU A 110 -3.06 -11.20 4.38
C LEU A 110 -4.57 -11.23 4.65
N CYS A 111 -4.95 -11.71 5.83
CA CYS A 111 -6.37 -11.70 6.20
C CYS A 111 -6.90 -10.26 6.37
N PRO A 112 -8.22 -10.04 6.26
CA PRO A 112 -8.81 -8.71 6.40
C PRO A 112 -8.44 -7.98 7.68
N ALA A 113 -8.32 -8.70 8.82
CA ALA A 113 -7.89 -8.11 10.09
C ALA A 113 -6.47 -7.53 10.00
N THR A 114 -5.55 -8.25 9.35
CA THR A 114 -4.19 -7.75 9.10
C THR A 114 -4.20 -6.49 8.24
N TRP A 115 -5.01 -6.47 7.19
CA TRP A 115 -5.15 -5.29 6.33
C TRP A 115 -5.72 -4.08 7.07
N ASN A 116 -6.66 -4.28 8.00
CA ASN A 116 -7.16 -3.20 8.84
C ASN A 116 -6.04 -2.55 9.66
N TYR A 117 -5.18 -3.34 10.30
CA TYR A 117 -4.01 -2.79 11.01
C TYR A 117 -3.09 -2.00 10.08
N ILE A 118 -2.80 -2.52 8.89
CA ILE A 118 -1.97 -1.84 7.90
C ILE A 118 -2.58 -0.49 7.51
N PHE A 119 -3.88 -0.44 7.21
CA PHE A 119 -4.55 0.80 6.83
C PHE A 119 -4.65 1.80 7.98
N SER A 120 -4.91 1.34 9.21
CA SER A 120 -4.90 2.21 10.38
C SER A 120 -3.52 2.85 10.59
N LEU A 121 -2.44 2.07 10.51
CA LEU A 121 -1.08 2.57 10.66
C LEU A 121 -0.68 3.52 9.53
N ASP A 122 -1.04 3.19 8.29
CA ASP A 122 -0.82 4.04 7.11
C ASP A 122 -1.50 5.41 7.28
N LEU A 123 -2.77 5.41 7.70
CA LEU A 123 -3.54 6.64 7.95
C LEU A 123 -2.93 7.49 9.08
N LEU A 124 -2.56 6.88 10.20
CA LEU A 124 -1.96 7.58 11.33
C LEU A 124 -0.58 8.16 10.97
N CYS A 125 0.23 7.42 10.22
CA CYS A 125 1.53 7.89 9.75
C CYS A 125 1.39 9.03 8.73
N ALA A 126 0.40 8.97 7.84
CA ALA A 126 0.12 10.04 6.89
C ALA A 126 -0.19 11.38 7.57
N GLN A 127 -0.79 11.39 8.77
CA GLN A 127 -1.01 12.61 9.54
C GLN A 127 0.28 13.28 10.05
N LEU A 128 1.37 12.52 10.16
CA LEU A 128 2.66 12.98 10.68
C LEU A 128 3.69 13.23 9.57
N GLY A 129 3.38 12.81 8.33
CA GLY A 129 4.20 12.98 7.16
C GLY A 129 5.38 12.01 7.08
N TRP A 130 6.05 11.99 5.92
CA TRP A 130 7.10 11.03 5.61
C TRP A 130 8.33 11.15 6.52
N THR A 131 8.84 12.36 6.74
CA THR A 131 10.08 12.59 7.52
C THR A 131 9.96 12.06 8.95
N TRP A 132 8.80 12.27 9.57
CA TRP A 132 8.51 11.73 10.89
C TRP A 132 8.37 10.21 10.84
N THR A 133 7.61 9.69 9.87
CA THR A 133 7.33 8.27 9.70
C THR A 133 8.60 7.45 9.50
N ILE A 134 9.51 7.90 8.62
CA ILE A 134 10.76 7.18 8.38
C ILE A 134 11.66 7.16 9.63
N THR A 135 11.67 8.25 10.39
CA THR A 135 12.57 8.43 11.54
C THR A 135 12.08 7.71 12.78
N ASN A 136 10.77 7.70 13.03
CA ASN A 136 10.19 7.17 14.26
C ASN A 136 9.60 5.79 14.09
N ILE A 137 9.01 5.46 12.94
CA ILE A 137 8.31 4.18 12.76
C ILE A 137 9.15 3.22 11.93
N ILE A 138 9.57 3.62 10.73
CA ILE A 138 10.28 2.71 9.82
C ILE A 138 11.62 2.28 10.42
N ARG A 139 12.47 3.24 10.80
CA ARG A 139 13.83 2.95 11.28
C ARG A 139 13.88 2.33 12.67
N LYS A 140 12.99 2.73 13.58
CA LYS A 140 13.02 2.29 14.98
C LYS A 140 12.19 1.04 15.23
N ASP A 141 10.96 0.99 14.75
CA ASP A 141 10.01 -0.07 15.10
C ASP A 141 9.97 -1.16 14.02
N LEU A 142 9.65 -0.80 12.78
CA LEU A 142 9.45 -1.78 11.70
C LEU A 142 10.75 -2.52 11.37
N TRP A 143 11.88 -1.81 11.27
CA TRP A 143 13.18 -2.45 11.03
C TRP A 143 13.62 -3.31 12.22
N LEU A 144 13.28 -2.94 13.45
CA LEU A 144 13.57 -3.75 14.63
C LEU A 144 12.79 -5.08 14.59
N ILE A 145 11.52 -5.06 14.20
CA ILE A 145 10.71 -6.28 14.01
C ILE A 145 11.40 -7.20 12.98
N LEU A 146 11.78 -6.67 11.80
CA LEU A 146 12.43 -7.46 10.75
C LEU A 146 13.78 -8.05 11.20
N ASN A 147 14.62 -7.24 11.85
CA ASN A 147 15.94 -7.67 12.32
C ASN A 147 15.87 -8.69 13.47
N THR A 148 14.81 -8.61 14.28
CA THR A 148 14.58 -9.58 15.37
C THR A 148 14.09 -10.89 14.79
N TRP A 149 13.15 -10.84 13.84
CA TRP A 149 12.67 -12.03 13.12
C TRP A 149 13.78 -12.73 12.33
N LEU A 150 14.75 -12.00 11.76
CA LEU A 150 15.90 -12.64 11.08
C LEU A 150 16.86 -13.36 12.02
N ARG A 151 17.03 -12.86 13.25
CA ARG A 151 17.99 -13.41 14.22
C ARG A 151 17.46 -14.61 14.99
N GLN A 152 16.14 -14.83 14.96
CA GLN A 152 15.52 -15.94 15.66
C GLN A 152 15.87 -17.29 15.02
N ALA A 153 16.12 -18.30 15.84
CA ALA A 153 16.30 -19.66 15.35
C ALA A 153 14.96 -20.16 14.78
N ARG A 154 14.98 -20.75 13.58
CA ARG A 154 13.77 -21.30 12.93
C ARG A 154 13.15 -22.49 13.68
N THR A 155 13.86 -23.01 14.69
CA THR A 155 13.48 -24.14 15.55
C THR A 155 12.80 -23.71 16.86
N GLU A 156 12.80 -22.41 17.19
CA GLU A 156 12.17 -21.88 18.40
C GLU A 156 10.79 -21.28 18.09
N GLN A 157 9.92 -21.17 19.11
CA GLN A 157 8.70 -20.36 18.95
C GLN A 157 9.12 -18.92 18.62
N THR A 158 8.76 -18.48 17.41
CA THR A 158 9.20 -17.21 16.87
C THR A 158 8.58 -16.06 17.68
N PRO A 159 9.36 -15.12 18.24
CA PRO A 159 8.81 -13.92 18.87
C PRO A 159 7.92 -13.11 17.92
N PHE A 160 8.22 -13.14 16.62
CA PHE A 160 7.36 -12.58 15.58
C PHE A 160 6.92 -13.66 14.59
N ARG A 161 5.61 -13.79 14.41
CA ARG A 161 5.02 -14.70 13.42
C ARG A 161 5.27 -14.21 12.01
N ASP A 162 5.37 -15.15 11.06
CA ASP A 162 5.62 -14.83 9.66
C ASP A 162 4.55 -13.90 9.05
N VAL A 163 3.28 -14.03 9.47
CA VAL A 163 2.18 -13.13 9.05
C VAL A 163 2.42 -11.68 9.49
N CYS A 164 2.99 -11.45 10.67
CA CYS A 164 3.33 -10.12 11.14
C CYS A 164 4.46 -9.53 10.27
N VAL A 165 5.47 -10.34 9.93
CA VAL A 165 6.59 -9.89 9.09
C VAL A 165 6.15 -9.58 7.67
N ALA A 166 5.32 -10.44 7.08
CA ALA A 166 4.68 -10.18 5.80
C ALA A 166 3.88 -8.86 5.81
N ALA A 167 3.09 -8.63 6.85
CA ALA A 167 2.33 -7.40 7.04
C ALA A 167 3.23 -6.16 7.21
N VAL A 168 4.36 -6.27 7.89
CA VAL A 168 5.36 -5.18 7.97
C VAL A 168 5.90 -4.83 6.58
N PHE A 169 6.21 -5.80 5.72
CA PHE A 169 6.62 -5.51 4.35
C PHE A 169 5.53 -4.81 3.54
N ARG A 170 4.28 -5.28 3.62
CA ARG A 170 3.15 -4.62 2.95
C ARG A 170 2.94 -3.20 3.47
N LEU A 171 3.08 -2.97 4.78
CA LEU A 171 3.03 -1.64 5.38
C LEU A 171 4.17 -0.75 4.87
N LEU A 172 5.41 -1.25 4.79
CA LEU A 172 6.55 -0.49 4.27
C LEU A 172 6.35 -0.03 2.83
N GLY A 173 5.81 -0.88 1.97
CA GLY A 173 5.45 -0.52 0.59
C GLY A 173 4.46 0.64 0.55
N ARG A 174 3.43 0.59 1.40
CA ARG A 174 2.40 1.63 1.53
C ARG A 174 2.94 2.94 2.11
N LEU A 175 3.67 2.87 3.23
CA LEU A 175 4.30 4.05 3.83
C LEU A 175 5.29 4.70 2.85
N GLY A 176 5.95 3.92 2.00
CA GLY A 176 6.77 4.47 0.92
C GLY A 176 5.99 5.27 -0.11
N GLN A 177 4.71 4.95 -0.36
CA GLN A 177 3.85 5.77 -1.23
C GLN A 177 3.63 7.16 -0.64
N LEU A 178 3.59 7.29 0.69
CA LEU A 178 3.53 8.60 1.35
C LEU A 178 4.77 9.43 0.98
N GLY A 179 5.96 8.85 1.07
CA GLY A 179 7.18 9.55 0.66
C GLY A 179 7.20 9.91 -0.83
N LEU A 180 6.64 9.06 -1.71
CA LEU A 180 6.56 9.35 -3.14
C LEU A 180 5.66 10.58 -3.39
N LYS A 181 4.52 10.65 -2.70
CA LYS A 181 3.61 11.82 -2.75
C LYS A 181 4.27 13.10 -2.25
N GLU A 182 5.12 12.99 -1.23
CA GLU A 182 5.90 14.10 -0.68
C GLU A 182 7.21 14.39 -1.47
N ASN A 183 7.44 13.70 -2.59
CA ASN A 183 8.62 13.85 -3.45
C ASN A 183 9.98 13.60 -2.74
N MET A 184 10.01 12.67 -1.79
CA MET A 184 11.18 12.38 -0.95
C MET A 184 12.09 11.29 -1.54
N LEU A 185 12.45 11.44 -2.82
CA LEU A 185 13.06 10.40 -3.67
C LEU A 185 14.33 9.77 -3.08
N MET A 186 15.29 10.56 -2.59
CA MET A 186 16.56 10.05 -2.04
C MET A 186 16.34 9.10 -0.85
N SER A 187 15.43 9.45 0.06
CA SER A 187 15.14 8.64 1.24
C SER A 187 14.36 7.38 0.90
N LEU A 188 13.50 7.44 -0.11
CA LEU A 188 12.75 6.29 -0.63
C LEU A 188 13.64 5.32 -1.37
N GLU A 189 14.57 5.82 -2.19
CA GLU A 189 15.53 4.97 -2.89
C GLU A 189 16.36 4.16 -1.89
N ASN A 190 16.77 4.79 -0.78
CA ASN A 190 17.47 4.10 0.30
C ASN A 190 16.60 3.02 0.97
N LEU A 191 15.31 3.31 1.20
CA LEU A 191 14.37 2.32 1.73
C LEU A 191 14.16 1.15 0.76
N ALA A 192 13.88 1.45 -0.51
CA ALA A 192 13.67 0.46 -1.57
C ALA A 192 14.90 -0.44 -1.73
N LYS A 193 16.09 0.16 -1.75
CA LYS A 193 17.37 -0.57 -1.78
C LYS A 193 17.52 -1.49 -0.56
N SER A 194 17.19 -1.00 0.63
CA SER A 194 17.28 -1.79 1.86
C SER A 194 16.33 -2.99 1.85
N ILE A 195 15.08 -2.81 1.39
CA ILE A 195 14.09 -3.89 1.24
C ILE A 195 14.55 -4.90 0.18
N ASN A 196 15.02 -4.44 -0.98
CA ASN A 196 15.50 -5.32 -2.05
C ASN A 196 16.72 -6.14 -1.62
N GLN A 197 17.66 -5.52 -0.92
CA GLN A 197 18.84 -6.20 -0.37
C GLN A 197 18.43 -7.22 0.70
N PHE A 198 17.52 -6.84 1.60
CA PHE A 198 16.97 -7.75 2.61
C PHE A 198 16.34 -8.99 1.97
N GLY A 199 15.46 -8.79 0.98
CA GLY A 199 14.81 -9.89 0.27
C GLY A 199 15.84 -10.81 -0.38
N MET A 200 16.70 -10.26 -1.23
CA MET A 200 17.68 -11.04 -1.99
C MET A 200 18.64 -11.85 -1.12
N GLN A 201 19.02 -11.34 0.04
CA GLN A 201 19.91 -12.06 0.96
C GLN A 201 19.22 -13.22 1.68
N ASN A 202 17.90 -13.23 1.76
CA ASN A 202 17.14 -14.15 2.60
C ASN A 202 16.19 -15.07 1.83
N PHE A 203 15.87 -14.78 0.56
CA PHE A 203 15.03 -15.65 -0.29
C PHE A 203 15.56 -17.10 -0.35
N SER A 204 16.86 -17.28 -0.51
CA SER A 204 17.50 -18.60 -0.55
C SER A 204 17.79 -19.21 0.83
N LYS A 205 17.55 -18.47 1.92
CA LYS A 205 17.83 -18.90 3.30
C LYS A 205 16.60 -19.43 4.04
N GLY A 206 15.64 -19.98 3.29
CA GLY A 206 14.41 -20.55 3.87
C GLY A 206 13.40 -19.51 4.35
N MET A 207 13.38 -18.31 3.76
CA MET A 207 12.29 -17.35 3.98
C MET A 207 10.95 -17.98 3.54
N PRO A 208 9.90 -17.96 4.38
CA PRO A 208 8.58 -18.47 4.02
C PRO A 208 8.04 -17.77 2.78
N TRP A 209 7.36 -18.53 1.91
CA TRP A 209 6.93 -18.06 0.60
C TRP A 209 6.03 -16.81 0.66
N GLU A 210 5.12 -16.78 1.62
CA GLU A 210 4.18 -15.70 1.87
C GLU A 210 4.90 -14.40 2.28
N VAL A 211 6.00 -14.54 3.03
CA VAL A 211 6.89 -13.41 3.36
C VAL A 211 7.64 -12.95 2.11
N GLN A 212 8.12 -13.87 1.26
CA GLN A 212 8.77 -13.52 0.00
C GLN A 212 7.83 -12.71 -0.91
N LEU A 213 6.58 -13.18 -1.08
CA LEU A 213 5.57 -12.47 -1.86
C LEU A 213 5.32 -11.06 -1.31
N SER A 214 5.28 -10.91 0.01
CA SER A 214 5.11 -9.60 0.64
C SER A 214 6.26 -8.65 0.37
N VAL A 215 7.51 -9.14 0.36
CA VAL A 215 8.68 -8.36 -0.06
C VAL A 215 8.54 -7.95 -1.53
N ILE A 216 8.14 -8.87 -2.42
CA ILE A 216 7.97 -8.59 -3.85
C ILE A 216 6.92 -7.51 -4.10
N TYR A 217 5.77 -7.57 -3.41
CA TYR A 217 4.76 -6.54 -3.54
C TYR A 217 5.23 -5.20 -2.96
N ALA A 218 5.97 -5.19 -1.85
CA ALA A 218 6.57 -3.98 -1.31
C ALA A 218 7.61 -3.36 -2.28
N THR A 219 8.41 -4.19 -2.94
CA THR A 219 9.34 -3.74 -3.98
C THR A 219 8.60 -3.14 -5.18
N HIS A 220 7.47 -3.73 -5.58
CA HIS A 220 6.63 -3.17 -6.64
C HIS A 220 6.02 -1.82 -6.23
N ASP A 221 5.49 -1.71 -5.02
CA ASP A 221 4.98 -0.45 -4.49
C ASP A 221 6.08 0.64 -4.57
N LEU A 222 7.31 0.32 -4.15
CA LEU A 222 8.43 1.27 -4.14
C LEU A 222 9.11 1.48 -5.50
N ALA A 223 8.74 0.72 -6.53
CA ALA A 223 9.39 0.75 -7.84
C ALA A 223 9.46 2.14 -8.50
N PRO A 224 8.50 3.07 -8.34
CA PRO A 224 8.61 4.41 -8.92
C PRO A 224 9.86 5.18 -8.45
N SER A 225 10.40 4.87 -7.27
CA SER A 225 11.64 5.50 -6.77
C SER A 225 12.91 5.00 -7.47
N ASN A 226 12.94 3.72 -7.87
CA ASN A 226 14.06 3.11 -8.60
C ASN A 226 13.57 1.88 -9.37
N PRO A 227 13.01 2.07 -10.58
CA PRO A 227 12.33 1.00 -11.30
C PRO A 227 13.31 -0.05 -11.84
N GLU A 228 14.54 0.34 -12.19
CA GLU A 228 15.55 -0.59 -12.68
C GLU A 228 16.02 -1.57 -11.60
N ALA A 229 16.29 -1.08 -10.38
CA ALA A 229 16.66 -1.93 -9.26
C ALA A 229 15.51 -2.84 -8.82
N ALA A 230 14.28 -2.33 -8.84
CA ALA A 230 13.08 -3.13 -8.56
C ALA A 230 12.92 -4.26 -9.59
N LEU A 231 12.97 -3.95 -10.88
CA LEU A 231 12.84 -4.95 -11.95
C LEU A 231 13.89 -6.05 -11.82
N LYS A 232 15.16 -5.68 -11.63
CA LYS A 232 16.26 -6.63 -11.44
C LYS A 232 16.01 -7.56 -10.25
N THR A 233 15.48 -7.03 -9.15
CA THR A 233 15.15 -7.82 -7.96
C THR A 233 14.02 -8.81 -8.25
N LEU A 234 12.93 -8.37 -8.87
CA LEU A 234 11.78 -9.22 -9.19
C LEU A 234 12.16 -10.34 -10.19
N GLU A 235 12.93 -10.03 -11.23
CA GLU A 235 13.38 -11.03 -12.20
C GLU A 235 14.35 -12.03 -11.58
N SER A 236 15.27 -11.57 -10.73
CA SER A 236 16.20 -12.43 -10.01
C SER A 236 15.46 -13.38 -9.08
N TRP A 237 14.50 -12.87 -8.30
CA TRP A 237 13.65 -13.71 -7.45
C TRP A 237 12.85 -14.71 -8.28
N ARG A 238 12.20 -14.27 -9.36
CA ARG A 238 11.41 -15.13 -10.26
C ARG A 238 12.23 -16.29 -10.82
N LYS A 239 13.47 -16.05 -11.25
CA LYS A 239 14.37 -17.08 -11.80
C LYS A 239 14.78 -18.13 -10.78
N ASN A 240 14.86 -17.74 -9.49
CA ASN A 240 15.31 -18.61 -8.41
C ASN A 240 14.16 -19.20 -7.58
N SER A 241 12.91 -18.85 -7.88
CA SER A 241 11.73 -19.36 -7.19
C SER A 241 11.51 -20.83 -7.52
N THR A 242 11.25 -21.64 -6.49
CA THR A 242 10.85 -23.05 -6.63
C THR A 242 9.34 -23.22 -6.78
N GLN A 243 8.56 -22.18 -6.47
CA GLN A 243 7.10 -22.19 -6.53
C GLN A 243 6.57 -21.44 -7.77
N PRO A 244 5.38 -21.82 -8.28
CA PRO A 244 4.70 -21.08 -9.34
C PRO A 244 4.51 -19.61 -8.98
N VAL A 245 4.95 -18.71 -9.87
CA VAL A 245 4.87 -17.28 -9.63
C VAL A 245 3.41 -16.80 -9.84
N PRO A 246 2.81 -16.09 -8.87
CA PRO A 246 1.43 -15.63 -8.99
C PRO A 246 1.22 -14.65 -10.15
N PRO A 247 0.02 -14.64 -10.78
CA PRO A 247 -0.31 -13.72 -11.87
C PRO A 247 -0.09 -12.24 -11.52
N ALA A 248 -0.40 -11.83 -10.29
CA ALA A 248 -0.15 -10.47 -9.82
C ALA A 248 1.32 -10.06 -9.95
N VAL A 249 2.26 -10.97 -9.64
CA VAL A 249 3.69 -10.67 -9.73
C VAL A 249 4.14 -10.55 -11.19
N ILE A 250 3.60 -11.37 -12.09
CA ILE A 250 3.85 -11.26 -13.53
C ILE A 250 3.40 -9.89 -14.04
N LYS A 251 2.22 -9.42 -13.59
CA LYS A 251 1.72 -8.08 -13.89
C LYS A 251 2.66 -6.99 -13.34
N CYS A 252 3.15 -7.12 -12.10
CA CYS A 252 4.12 -6.19 -11.51
C CYS A 252 5.39 -6.09 -12.37
N ILE A 253 5.98 -7.22 -12.76
CA ILE A 253 7.18 -7.24 -13.62
C ILE A 253 6.93 -6.51 -14.95
N THR A 254 5.78 -6.79 -15.58
CA THR A 254 5.40 -6.18 -16.86
C THR A 254 5.25 -4.67 -16.72
N GLN A 255 4.58 -4.20 -15.66
CA GLN A 255 4.39 -2.77 -15.39
C GLN A 255 5.72 -2.06 -15.14
N ILE A 256 6.61 -2.62 -14.32
CA ILE A 256 7.91 -2.00 -14.03
C ILE A 256 8.79 -2.00 -15.29
N SER A 257 8.77 -3.07 -16.09
CA SER A 257 9.48 -3.13 -17.36
C SER A 257 9.06 -1.98 -18.29
N PHE A 258 7.75 -1.75 -18.39
CA PHE A 258 7.21 -0.62 -19.16
C PHE A 258 7.67 0.73 -18.62
N LEU A 259 7.67 0.93 -17.29
CA LEU A 259 8.19 2.16 -16.66
C LEU A 259 9.67 2.39 -17.01
N CYS A 260 10.52 1.35 -16.96
CA CYS A 260 11.93 1.43 -17.35
C CYS A 260 12.12 1.84 -18.81
N HIS A 261 11.25 1.38 -19.72
CA HIS A 261 11.31 1.78 -21.13
C HIS A 261 10.91 3.23 -21.34
N GLN A 262 9.89 3.72 -20.63
CA GLN A 262 9.46 5.11 -20.73
C GLN A 262 10.54 6.09 -20.25
N THR A 263 11.17 5.83 -19.11
CA THR A 263 12.22 6.70 -18.56
C THR A 263 13.43 6.79 -19.49
N LYS A 264 13.83 5.68 -20.11
CA LYS A 264 14.89 5.67 -21.13
C LYS A 264 14.55 6.51 -22.36
N SER A 265 13.32 6.41 -22.87
CA SER A 265 12.85 7.20 -24.02
C SER A 265 12.74 8.70 -23.72
N GLN A 266 12.38 9.06 -22.49
CA GLN A 266 12.34 10.47 -22.06
C GLN A 266 13.75 11.06 -21.91
N ASN A 267 14.70 10.30 -21.36
CA ASN A 267 16.08 10.75 -21.23
C ASN A 267 16.76 10.93 -22.60
N SER A 268 16.47 10.07 -23.59
CA SER A 268 17.00 10.24 -24.95
C SER A 268 16.44 11.48 -25.67
N LYS A 269 15.24 11.94 -25.31
CA LYS A 269 14.63 13.16 -25.87
C LYS A 269 15.12 14.46 -25.22
N LYS A 270 15.65 14.40 -23.99
CA LYS A 270 16.27 15.57 -23.32
C LYS A 270 17.70 15.86 -23.79
N LEU A 271 18.31 14.92 -24.52
CA LEU A 271 19.68 15.02 -25.05
C LEU A 271 19.72 15.45 -26.52
N LEU A 272 18.57 15.76 -27.12
CA LEU A 272 18.37 16.30 -28.46
C LEU A 272 17.76 17.70 -28.33
#